data_AF-A0A7W1T1A8-F1
#
_entry.id   AF-A0A7W1T1A8-F1
#
_cell.length_a   1.000
_cell.length_b   1.000
_cell.length_c   1.000
_cell.angle_alpha   90.00
_cell.angle_beta   90.00
_cell.angle_gamma   90.00
#
_symmetry.space_group_name_H-M   'P 1'
#
loop_
_entity.id
_entity.type
_entity.pdbx_description
1 polymer ?
#
loop_
_entity_poly.entity_id
_entity_poly.type
_entity_poly.pdbx_seq_one_letter_code
_entity_poly.pdbx_strand_id
1 'polypeptide(L)'
;MNDDLIGLVAVIMFLGIPMAGFYTYYRVRKLRTEERLAAIARGVDVNMPPELAEGARARRSGILLISAAIGYMAAFALIGRVEHDAWMAAAFGVIPLALGIGFFLDSALIRRDVRA
;
A
#
# COMPACT_ATOMS: atom_id res chain seq x y z
N MET A 1 -32.79 -12.74 0.29
CA MET A 1 -33.01 -11.55 -0.56
C MET A 1 -32.22 -10.34 -0.08
N ASN A 2 -32.42 -9.81 1.13
CA ASN A 2 -31.62 -8.66 1.62
C ASN A 2 -30.14 -9.02 1.84
N ASP A 3 -29.83 -10.17 2.44
CA ASP A 3 -28.45 -10.64 2.65
C ASP A 3 -27.70 -10.90 1.33
N ASP A 4 -28.38 -11.48 0.33
CA ASP A 4 -27.77 -11.75 -0.98
C ASP A 4 -27.37 -10.45 -1.69
N LEU A 5 -28.21 -9.41 -1.56
CA LEU A 5 -27.93 -8.09 -2.10
C LEU A 5 -26.77 -7.40 -1.37
N ILE A 6 -26.73 -7.49 -0.03
CA ILE A 6 -25.63 -6.93 0.77
C ILE A 6 -24.31 -7.60 0.40
N GLY A 7 -24.28 -8.93 0.27
CA GLY A 7 -23.09 -9.67 -0.14
C GLY A 7 -22.60 -9.27 -1.54
N LEU A 8 -23.53 -9.15 -2.50
CA LEU A 8 -23.20 -8.70 -3.86
C LEU A 8 -22.61 -7.29 -3.88
N VAL A 9 -23.22 -6.35 -3.16
CA VAL A 9 -22.75 -4.96 -3.08
C VAL A 9 -21.36 -4.90 -2.42
N ALA A 10 -21.12 -5.68 -1.37
CA ALA A 10 -19.83 -5.73 -0.70
C ALA A 10 -18.70 -6.17 -1.66
N VAL A 11 -18.94 -7.20 -2.48
CA VAL A 11 -17.96 -7.68 -3.46
C VAL A 11 -17.70 -6.64 -4.56
N ILE A 12 -18.76 -6.02 -5.09
CA ILE A 12 -18.65 -4.98 -6.12
C ILE A 12 -17.86 -3.77 -5.61
N MET A 13 -18.14 -3.31 -4.39
CA MET A 13 -17.43 -2.18 -3.77
C MET A 13 -15.97 -2.55 -3.47
N PHE A 14 -15.72 -3.75 -2.93
CA PHE A 14 -14.39 -4.23 -2.58
C PHE A 14 -13.47 -4.33 -3.81
N LEU A 15 -13.98 -4.74 -4.96
CA LEU A 15 -13.20 -4.80 -6.21
C LEU A 15 -13.21 -3.47 -6.99
N GLY A 16 -14.35 -2.80 -7.03
CA GLY A 16 -14.56 -1.60 -7.84
C GLY A 16 -13.77 -0.39 -7.34
N ILE A 17 -13.71 -0.18 -6.02
CA ILE A 17 -13.00 0.96 -5.43
C ILE A 17 -11.48 0.88 -5.70
N PRO A 18 -10.78 -0.24 -5.41
CA PRO A 18 -9.37 -0.38 -5.77
C PRO A 18 -9.13 -0.26 -7.26
N MET A 19 -9.99 -0.86 -8.10
CA MET A 19 -9.83 -0.81 -9.56
C MET A 19 -9.93 0.63 -10.10
N ALA A 20 -10.90 1.41 -9.63
CA ALA A 20 -11.02 2.83 -9.96
C ALA A 20 -9.82 3.65 -9.44
N GLY A 21 -9.35 3.35 -8.21
CA GLY A 21 -8.15 3.95 -7.63
C GLY A 21 -6.90 3.67 -8.46
N PHE A 22 -6.69 2.43 -8.90
CA PHE A 22 -5.58 2.06 -9.78
C PHE A 22 -5.69 2.79 -11.13
N TYR A 23 -6.87 2.79 -11.75
CA TYR A 23 -7.05 3.46 -13.04
C TYR A 23 -6.72 4.95 -12.96
N THR A 24 -7.25 5.65 -11.95
CA THR A 24 -6.97 7.09 -11.76
C THR A 24 -5.50 7.35 -11.46
N TYR A 25 -4.87 6.53 -10.61
CA TYR A 25 -3.45 6.62 -10.33
C TYR A 25 -2.59 6.45 -11.58
N TYR A 26 -2.84 5.42 -12.39
CA TYR A 26 -2.12 5.20 -13.65
C TYR A 26 -2.34 6.32 -14.64
N ARG A 27 -3.57 6.83 -14.75
CA ARG A 27 -3.90 7.94 -15.66
C ARG A 27 -3.17 9.22 -15.28
N VAL A 28 -3.18 9.61 -14.01
CA VAL A 28 -2.45 10.79 -13.51
C VAL A 28 -0.94 10.61 -13.70
N ARG A 29 -0.42 9.41 -13.44
CA ARG A 29 1.00 9.12 -13.61
C ARG A 29 1.42 9.20 -15.08
N LYS A 30 0.60 8.71 -16.00
CA LYS A 30 0.83 8.82 -17.45
C LYS A 30 0.87 10.28 -17.90
N LEU A 31 -0.12 11.07 -17.51
CA LEU A 31 -0.19 12.50 -17.85
C LEU A 31 1.04 13.27 -17.35
N ARG A 32 1.45 13.05 -16.10
CA ARG A 32 2.67 13.68 -15.55
C ARG A 32 3.92 13.28 -16.33
N THR A 33 4.02 12.05 -16.80
CA THR A 33 5.16 11.60 -17.62
C THR A 33 5.15 12.29 -18.99
N GLU A 34 4.00 12.40 -19.64
CA GLU A 34 3.85 13.08 -20.92
C GLU A 34 4.16 14.58 -20.81
N GLU A 35 3.66 15.26 -19.77
CA GLU A 35 3.97 16.66 -19.47
C GLU A 35 5.47 16.89 -19.26
N ARG A 36 6.14 15.96 -18.55
CA ARG A 36 7.60 16.01 -18.33
C ARG A 36 8.37 15.83 -19.62
N LEU A 37 8.00 14.87 -20.47
CA LEU A 37 8.64 14.67 -21.77
C LEU A 37 8.47 15.90 -22.68
N ALA A 38 7.29 16.52 -22.67
CA ALA A 38 7.04 17.75 -23.39
C ALA A 38 7.86 18.94 -22.85
N ALA A 39 8.03 19.04 -21.52
CA ALA A 39 8.86 20.06 -20.90
C ALA A 39 10.36 19.89 -21.25
N ILE A 40 10.87 18.66 -21.25
CA ILE A 40 12.23 18.32 -21.68
C ILE A 40 12.43 18.71 -23.16
N ALA A 41 11.48 18.38 -24.03
CA ALA A 41 11.55 18.76 -25.45
C ALA A 41 11.51 20.28 -25.67
N ARG A 42 10.87 21.02 -24.75
CA ARG A 42 10.85 22.49 -24.73
C ARG A 42 12.07 23.11 -24.04
N GLY A 43 13.00 22.31 -23.53
CA GLY A 43 14.19 22.76 -22.81
C GLY A 43 13.90 23.40 -21.45
N VAL A 44 12.72 23.14 -20.87
CA VAL A 44 12.35 23.66 -19.55
C VAL A 44 12.98 22.76 -18.48
N ASP A 45 13.55 23.38 -17.44
CA ASP A 45 14.09 22.63 -16.30
C ASP A 45 12.97 21.90 -15.55
N VAL A 46 13.09 20.58 -15.45
CA VAL A 46 12.10 19.71 -14.80
C VAL A 46 12.66 19.31 -13.45
N ASN A 47 12.06 19.84 -12.38
CA ASN A 47 12.40 19.45 -11.02
C ASN A 47 12.12 17.94 -10.83
N MET A 48 13.19 17.15 -10.87
CA MET A 48 13.10 15.71 -10.70
C MET A 48 12.90 15.44 -9.21
N PRO A 49 11.75 14.89 -8.78
CA PRO A 49 11.54 14.60 -7.37
C PRO A 49 12.68 13.69 -6.90
N PRO A 50 13.28 13.99 -5.73
CA PRO A 50 14.45 13.24 -5.26
C PRO A 50 14.09 11.77 -5.22
N GLU A 51 14.74 11.00 -6.07
CA GLU A 51 14.50 9.58 -6.14
C GLU A 51 14.98 8.98 -4.83
N LEU A 52 14.03 8.56 -3.99
CA LEU A 52 14.37 7.89 -2.74
C LEU A 52 15.24 6.69 -3.10
N ALA A 53 16.46 6.66 -2.57
CA ALA A 53 17.33 5.50 -2.62
C ALA A 53 16.51 4.26 -2.23
N GLU A 54 16.70 3.15 -2.93
CA GLU A 54 15.86 1.95 -2.80
C GLU A 54 15.70 1.50 -1.35
N GLY A 55 16.77 1.55 -0.56
CA GLY A 55 16.71 1.25 0.87
C GLY A 55 15.83 2.20 1.71
N ALA A 56 15.71 3.49 1.34
CA ALA A 56 14.79 4.42 2.00
C ALA A 56 13.32 4.13 1.62
N ARG A 57 13.08 3.72 0.38
CA ARG A 57 11.76 3.33 -0.13
C ARG A 57 11.26 2.05 0.56
N ALA A 58 12.11 1.03 0.66
CA ALA A 58 11.82 -0.23 1.35
C ALA A 58 11.45 0.01 2.83
N ARG A 59 12.23 0.83 3.55
CA ARG A 59 11.91 1.20 4.96
C ARG A 59 10.54 1.86 5.09
N ARG A 60 10.22 2.81 4.20
CA ARG A 60 8.93 3.51 4.23
C ARG A 60 7.77 2.54 4.05
N SER A 61 7.88 1.63 3.08
CA SER A 61 6.87 0.59 2.87
C SER A 61 6.74 -0.34 4.08
N GLY A 62 7.86 -0.74 4.69
CA GLY A 62 7.88 -1.55 5.90
C GLY A 62 7.16 -0.89 7.08
N ILE A 63 7.44 0.39 7.35
CA ILE A 63 6.77 1.18 8.41
C ILE A 63 5.26 1.23 8.16
N LEU A 64 4.85 1.55 6.92
CA LEU A 64 3.43 1.66 6.57
C LEU A 64 2.70 0.33 6.77
N LEU A 65 3.27 -0.78 6.30
CA LEU A 65 2.66 -2.11 6.42
C LEU A 65 2.56 -2.60 7.85
N ILE A 66 3.60 -2.40 8.68
CA ILE A 66 3.56 -2.76 10.10
C ILE A 66 2.55 -1.89 10.84
N SER A 67 2.53 -0.58 10.60
CA SER A 67 1.58 0.32 11.24
C SER A 67 0.13 -0.03 10.88
N ALA A 68 -0.13 -0.33 9.61
CA ALA A 68 -1.43 -0.80 9.14
C ALA A 68 -1.81 -2.14 9.76
N ALA A 69 -0.87 -3.10 9.84
CA ALA A 69 -1.10 -4.40 10.44
C ALA A 69 -1.45 -4.31 11.93
N ILE A 70 -0.69 -3.52 12.69
CA ILE A 70 -0.94 -3.30 14.13
C ILE A 70 -2.31 -2.64 14.32
N GLY A 71 -2.62 -1.59 13.55
CA GLY A 71 -3.91 -0.93 13.61
C GLY A 71 -5.08 -1.86 13.27
N TYR A 72 -4.93 -2.66 12.23
CA TYR A 72 -5.93 -3.66 11.81
C TYR A 72 -6.15 -4.72 12.89
N MET A 73 -5.08 -5.35 13.40
CA MET A 73 -5.20 -6.34 14.47
C MET A 73 -5.80 -5.76 15.74
N ALA A 74 -5.39 -4.55 16.13
CA ALA A 74 -5.93 -3.88 17.31
C ALA A 74 -7.43 -3.58 17.17
N ALA A 75 -7.87 -3.09 16.00
CA ALA A 75 -9.27 -2.81 15.73
C ALA A 75 -10.12 -4.09 15.81
N PHE A 76 -9.71 -5.17 15.12
CA PHE A 76 -10.47 -6.43 15.15
C PHE A 76 -10.37 -7.17 16.48
N ALA A 77 -9.27 -7.04 17.23
CA ALA A 77 -9.17 -7.58 18.59
C ALA A 77 -10.12 -6.87 19.57
N LEU A 78 -10.34 -5.56 19.41
CA LEU A 78 -11.32 -4.80 20.20
C LEU A 78 -12.75 -5.25 19.87
N ILE A 79 -13.07 -5.44 18.58
CA ILE A 79 -14.37 -5.97 18.15
C ILE A 79 -14.56 -7.41 18.67
N GLY A 80 -13.50 -8.23 18.64
CA GLY A 80 -13.43 -9.59 19.18
C GLY A 80 -13.83 -9.73 20.65
N ARG A 81 -13.80 -8.64 21.42
CA ARG A 81 -14.30 -8.62 22.80
C ARG A 81 -15.82 -8.78 22.88
N VAL A 82 -16.55 -8.31 21.88
CA VAL A 82 -18.02 -8.34 21.81
C VAL A 82 -18.47 -9.47 20.89
N GLU A 83 -17.82 -9.64 19.75
CA GLU A 83 -18.16 -10.63 18.73
C GLU A 83 -16.99 -11.58 18.48
N HIS A 84 -17.09 -12.81 18.98
CA HIS A 84 -15.95 -13.74 19.00
C HIS A 84 -15.44 -14.12 17.60
N ASP A 85 -16.31 -14.11 16.58
CA ASP A 85 -15.91 -14.42 15.20
C ASP A 85 -14.93 -13.38 14.63
N ALA A 86 -14.91 -12.16 15.16
CA ALA A 86 -13.97 -11.12 14.73
C ALA A 86 -12.50 -11.44 15.07
N TRP A 87 -12.21 -12.41 15.95
CA TRP A 87 -10.85 -12.89 16.18
C TRP A 87 -10.25 -13.55 14.94
N MET A 88 -11.06 -14.20 14.10
CA MET A 88 -10.61 -14.75 12.82
C MET A 88 -10.14 -13.62 11.90
N ALA A 89 -10.89 -12.51 11.86
CA ALA A 89 -10.51 -11.33 11.09
C ALA A 89 -9.18 -10.74 11.61
N ALA A 90 -8.99 -10.61 12.92
CA ALA A 90 -7.75 -10.11 13.51
C ALA A 90 -6.51 -10.92 13.07
N ALA A 91 -6.62 -12.24 12.94
CA ALA A 91 -5.53 -13.10 12.51
C ALA A 91 -5.00 -12.76 11.10
N PHE A 92 -5.84 -12.24 10.19
CA PHE A 92 -5.40 -11.83 8.86
C PHE A 92 -4.41 -10.67 8.88
N GLY A 93 -4.34 -9.91 9.98
CA GLY A 93 -3.35 -8.85 10.16
C GLY A 93 -1.90 -9.35 10.21
N VAL A 94 -1.68 -10.66 10.44
CA VAL A 94 -0.35 -11.28 10.38
C VAL A 94 0.27 -11.17 8.98
N ILE A 95 -0.53 -11.20 7.92
CA ILE A 95 -0.07 -11.11 6.53
C ILE A 95 0.64 -9.77 6.26
N PRO A 96 -0.01 -8.59 6.43
CA PRO A 96 0.68 -7.31 6.23
C PRO A 96 1.81 -7.09 7.23
N LEU A 97 1.75 -7.67 8.44
CA LEU A 97 2.84 -7.61 9.40
C LEU A 97 4.10 -8.31 8.89
N ALA A 98 3.94 -9.54 8.38
CA ALA A 98 5.03 -10.31 7.79
C ALA A 98 5.62 -9.60 6.56
N LEU A 99 4.78 -9.04 5.69
CA LEU A 99 5.23 -8.23 4.55
C LEU A 99 6.04 -7.01 5.01
N GLY A 100 5.58 -6.29 6.03
CA GLY A 100 6.29 -5.13 6.55
C GLY A 100 7.66 -5.47 7.16
N ILE A 101 7.77 -6.62 7.84
CA ILE A 101 9.06 -7.14 8.31
C ILE A 101 9.98 -7.47 7.12
N GLY A 102 9.44 -8.10 6.07
CA GLY A 102 10.19 -8.38 4.83
C GLY A 102 10.78 -7.13 4.20
N PHE A 103 10.02 -6.04 4.13
CA PHE A 103 10.52 -4.75 3.63
C PHE A 103 11.61 -4.12 4.50
N PHE A 104 11.60 -4.36 5.82
CA PHE A 104 12.71 -3.95 6.68
C PHE A 104 13.98 -4.77 6.43
N LEU A 105 13.84 -6.10 6.26
CA LEU A 105 14.96 -6.97 5.91
C LEU A 105 15.58 -6.56 4.58
N ASP A 106 14.76 -6.35 3.55
CA ASP A 106 15.18 -5.85 2.23
C ASP A 106 15.99 -4.55 2.37
N SER A 107 15.48 -3.59 3.14
CA SER A 107 16.19 -2.35 3.39
C SER A 107 17.53 -2.49 4.13
N ALA A 108 17.65 -3.52 4.99
CA ALA A 108 18.86 -3.83 5.70
C ALA A 108 19.89 -4.51 4.78
N LEU A 109 19.45 -5.40 3.88
CA LEU A 109 20.30 -6.04 2.87
C LEU A 109 20.84 -5.01 1.88
N ILE A 110 19.98 -4.14 1.32
CA ILE A 110 20.41 -3.07 0.40
C ILE A 110 21.48 -2.17 1.06
N ARG A 111 21.34 -1.87 2.36
CA ARG A 111 22.35 -1.11 3.11
C ARG A 111 23.67 -1.84 3.28
N ARG A 112 23.65 -3.17 3.32
CA ARG A 112 24.87 -4.00 3.39
C ARG A 112 25.56 -4.06 2.04
N ASP A 113 24.80 -4.26 0.95
CA ASP A 113 25.35 -4.35 -0.40
C ASP A 113 26.01 -3.04 -0.85
N VAL A 114 25.47 -1.88 -0.45
CA VAL A 114 26.09 -0.57 -0.72
C VAL A 114 27.40 -0.33 0.05
N ARG A 115 27.66 -1.10 1.11
CA ARG A 115 28.87 -0.96 1.95
C ARG A 115 29.96 -1.99 1.63
N ALA A 116 29.64 -3.05 0.90
CA ALA A 116 30.58 -4.08 0.45
C ALA A 116 31.32 -3.61 -0.81
#